data_AF-A0A1U7P3Y5-F1
#
_entry.id   AF-A0A1U7P3Y5-F1
#
_cell.length_a   1.000
_cell.length_b   1.000
_cell.length_c   1.000
_cell.angle_alpha   90.00
_cell.angle_beta   90.00
_cell.angle_gamma   90.00
#
_symmetry.space_group_name_H-M   'P 1'
#
loop_
_entity.id
_entity.type
_entity.pdbx_description
1 polymer ?
#
loop_
_entity_poly.entity_id
_entity_poly.type
_entity_poly.pdbx_seq_one_letter_code
_entity_poly.pdbx_strand_id
1 'polypeptide(L)'
;MTAALPTPAKHVPERTCAACRRKRPQSEFLRVTRVGGKWDVRAGNRVGRGAYVCADTPECWQEKRLRRAFRAQAAEIAEQLQNHQKDPNQNHSAPDARVSPEVSHV
;
A
#
# COMPACT_ATOMS: atom_id res chain seq x y z
N MET A 1 -36.47 -18.51 -2.11
CA MET A 1 -35.34 -18.16 -1.22
C MET A 1 -34.07 -18.58 -1.94
N THR A 2 -33.46 -17.66 -2.68
CA THR A 2 -32.33 -17.98 -3.58
C THR A 2 -31.03 -17.91 -2.79
N ALA A 3 -30.40 -19.06 -2.53
CA ALA A 3 -29.12 -19.13 -1.85
C ALA A 3 -28.00 -18.64 -2.78
N ALA A 4 -27.30 -17.58 -2.37
CA ALA A 4 -26.11 -17.09 -3.05
C ALA A 4 -24.96 -18.09 -2.84
N LEU A 5 -24.44 -18.65 -3.93
CA LEU A 5 -23.28 -19.55 -3.94
C LEU A 5 -22.01 -18.80 -3.48
N PRO A 6 -21.10 -19.44 -2.72
CA PRO A 6 -19.87 -18.80 -2.26
C PRO A 6 -18.92 -18.55 -3.43
N THR A 7 -18.68 -17.28 -3.75
CA THR A 7 -17.63 -16.85 -4.69
C THR A 7 -16.25 -17.37 -4.22
N PRO A 8 -15.38 -17.89 -5.10
CA PRO A 8 -14.06 -18.35 -4.71
C PRO A 8 -13.30 -17.23 -3.98
N ALA A 9 -12.73 -17.57 -2.82
CA ALA A 9 -11.95 -16.64 -2.01
C ALA A 9 -10.82 -16.06 -2.87
N LYS A 10 -10.92 -14.77 -3.18
CA LYS A 10 -9.93 -14.08 -4.01
C LYS A 10 -8.58 -14.15 -3.29
N HIS A 11 -7.52 -14.51 -3.99
CA HIS A 11 -6.17 -14.53 -3.42
C HIS A 11 -5.84 -13.15 -2.85
N VAL A 12 -5.65 -13.07 -1.52
CA VAL A 12 -5.26 -11.84 -0.85
C VAL A 12 -3.74 -11.74 -0.90
N PRO A 13 -3.16 -10.79 -1.64
CA PRO A 13 -1.73 -10.64 -1.69
C PRO A 13 -1.19 -10.17 -0.34
N GLU A 14 -0.21 -10.89 0.20
CA GLU A 14 0.55 -10.46 1.37
C GLU A 14 1.69 -9.50 0.97
N ARG A 15 1.94 -8.52 1.82
CA ARG A 15 3.02 -7.53 1.65
C ARG A 15 3.82 -7.40 2.93
N THR A 16 5.05 -6.92 2.78
CA THR A 16 5.97 -6.69 3.91
C THR A 16 6.12 -5.20 4.15
N CYS A 17 5.94 -4.78 5.40
CA CYS A 17 6.17 -3.40 5.82
C CYS A 17 7.63 -2.99 5.62
N ALA A 18 7.88 -1.84 4.99
CA ALA A 18 9.22 -1.29 4.81
C ALA A 18 9.88 -0.83 6.13
N ALA A 19 9.08 -0.55 7.16
CA ALA A 19 9.55 -0.11 8.48
C ALA A 19 9.71 -1.29 9.46
N CYS A 20 8.62 -2.00 9.77
CA CYS A 20 8.63 -3.07 10.80
C CYS A 20 8.90 -4.48 10.25
N ARG A 21 8.94 -4.66 8.93
CA ARG A 21 9.15 -5.94 8.24
C ARG A 21 8.11 -7.04 8.55
N ARG A 22 6.98 -6.71 9.16
CA ARG A 22 5.85 -7.65 9.34
C ARG A 22 5.15 -7.90 8.00
N LYS A 23 4.69 -9.13 7.81
CA LYS A 23 3.82 -9.53 6.69
C LYS A 23 2.36 -9.39 7.10
N ARG A 24 1.55 -8.72 6.28
CA ARG A 24 0.11 -8.49 6.48
C ARG A 24 -0.59 -8.47 5.10
N PRO A 25 -1.93 -8.57 5.01
CA PRO A 25 -2.63 -8.42 3.74
C PRO A 25 -2.42 -7.01 3.17
N GLN A 26 -2.38 -6.89 1.83
CA GLN A 26 -2.13 -5.63 1.12
C GLN A 26 -3.09 -4.51 1.52
N SER A 27 -4.32 -4.83 1.93
CA SER A 27 -5.34 -3.87 2.38
C SER A 27 -4.95 -3.07 3.62
N GLU A 28 -4.03 -3.60 4.45
CA GLU A 28 -3.59 -2.97 5.70
C GLU A 28 -2.35 -2.08 5.53
N PHE A 29 -1.93 -1.87 4.28
CA PHE A 29 -0.75 -1.08 3.96
C PHE A 29 -1.08 0.14 3.10
N LEU A 30 -0.46 1.27 3.46
CA LEU A 30 -0.33 2.43 2.61
C LEU A 30 0.81 2.21 1.63
N ARG A 31 0.57 2.53 0.36
CA ARG A 31 1.59 2.46 -0.69
C ARG A 31 2.29 3.81 -0.82
N VAL A 32 3.61 3.78 -0.68
CA VAL A 32 4.50 4.90 -0.97
C VAL A 32 5.17 4.63 -2.31
N THR A 33 5.02 5.52 -3.27
CA THR A 33 5.53 5.33 -4.64
C THR A 33 6.59 6.37 -4.96
N ARG A 34 7.64 5.95 -5.68
CA ARG A 34 8.70 6.86 -6.13
C ARG A 34 8.42 7.37 -7.54
N VAL A 35 8.16 8.67 -7.67
CA VAL A 35 7.90 9.36 -8.94
C VAL A 35 8.89 10.52 -9.10
N GLY A 36 9.58 10.60 -10.24
CA GLY A 36 10.52 11.70 -10.50
C GLY A 36 11.64 11.85 -9.46
N GLY A 37 12.02 10.75 -8.79
CA GLY A 37 13.04 10.74 -7.75
C GLY A 37 12.52 11.02 -6.34
N LYS A 38 11.26 11.48 -6.17
CA LYS A 38 10.62 11.74 -4.88
C LYS A 38 9.67 10.63 -4.46
N TRP A 39 9.57 10.40 -3.16
CA TRP A 39 8.60 9.46 -2.59
C TRP A 39 7.33 10.19 -2.19
N ASP A 40 6.19 9.56 -2.46
CA ASP A 40 4.88 10.16 -2.30
C ASP A 40 3.90 9.08 -1.81
N VAL A 41 3.13 9.36 -0.76
CA VAL A 41 2.08 8.44 -0.27
C VAL A 41 0.88 8.54 -1.20
N ARG A 42 0.66 7.53 -2.04
CA ARG A 42 -0.43 7.53 -3.02
C ARG A 42 -1.24 6.24 -3.01
N ALA A 43 -2.55 6.39 -2.88
CA ALA A 43 -3.51 5.36 -3.21
C ALA A 43 -3.58 5.23 -4.74
N GLY A 44 -2.93 4.19 -5.28
CA GLY A 44 -3.51 3.56 -6.45
C GLY A 44 -2.96 3.89 -7.83
N ASN A 45 -1.65 4.05 -8.00
CA ASN A 45 -1.07 3.77 -9.30
C ASN A 45 0.21 2.95 -9.21
N ARG A 46 0.30 1.93 -10.08
CA ARG A 46 1.38 0.92 -10.07
C ARG A 46 2.67 1.39 -10.73
N VAL A 47 2.75 2.67 -11.10
CA VAL A 47 3.86 3.19 -11.90
C VAL A 47 5.09 3.42 -11.01
N GLY A 48 6.16 2.67 -11.26
CA GLY A 48 7.45 2.85 -10.60
C GLY A 48 7.67 2.03 -9.32
N ARG A 49 8.74 2.36 -8.58
CA ARG A 49 9.16 1.65 -7.37
C ARG A 49 8.20 1.98 -6.22
N GLY A 50 7.50 0.98 -5.70
CA GLY A 50 6.61 1.09 -4.56
C GLY A 50 7.17 0.44 -3.29
N ALA A 51 6.83 0.99 -2.14
CA ALA A 51 7.04 0.42 -0.82
C ALA A 51 5.71 0.43 -0.04
N TYR A 52 5.54 -0.53 0.87
CA TYR A 52 4.34 -0.65 1.70
C TYR A 52 4.67 -0.29 3.14
N VAL A 53 3.85 0.53 3.78
CA VAL A 53 4.00 0.93 5.19
C VAL A 53 2.65 0.72 5.90
N CYS A 54 2.67 0.22 7.14
CA CYS A 54 1.44 -0.08 7.87
C CYS A 54 0.51 1.14 7.92
N ALA A 55 -0.78 0.96 7.63
CA ALA A 55 -1.77 2.04 7.67
C ALA A 55 -2.28 2.33 9.11
N ASP A 56 -2.17 1.35 10.00
CA ASP A 56 -2.77 1.36 11.34
C ASP A 56 -1.72 1.52 12.47
N THR A 57 -0.43 1.50 12.13
CA THR A 57 0.65 1.41 13.11
C THR A 57 1.50 2.69 13.09
N PRO A 58 1.22 3.69 13.94
CA PRO A 58 1.94 4.98 13.91
C PRO A 58 3.43 4.85 14.25
N GLU A 59 3.84 3.82 15.00
CA GLU A 59 5.26 3.55 15.22
C GLU A 59 6.04 3.29 13.92
N CYS A 60 5.38 2.75 12.89
CA CYS A 60 6.02 2.48 11.60
C CYS A 60 6.33 3.76 10.82
N TRP A 61 5.74 4.89 11.22
CA TRP A 61 5.92 6.19 10.56
C TRP A 61 7.03 7.02 11.18
N GLN A 62 7.74 6.49 12.18
CA GLN A 62 8.90 7.17 12.73
C GLN A 62 10.00 7.26 11.68
N GLU A 63 10.56 8.46 11.50
CA GLU A 63 11.65 8.73 10.57
C GLU A 63 12.78 7.69 10.69
N LYS A 64 13.21 7.37 11.92
CA LYS A 64 14.27 6.39 12.19
C LYS A 64 14.00 5.02 11.56
N ARG A 65 12.75 4.55 11.60
CA ARG A 65 12.35 3.27 10.98
C ARG A 65 12.25 3.37 9.46
N LEU A 66 11.89 4.55 8.95
CA LEU A 66 11.72 4.83 7.52
C LEU A 66 13.05 5.11 6.79
N ARG A 67 14.10 5.57 7.49
CA ARG A 67 15.42 5.90 6.91
C ARG A 67 16.03 4.77 6.09
N ARG A 68 15.82 3.51 6.47
CA ARG A 68 16.34 2.36 5.71
C ARG A 68 15.70 2.25 4.31
N ALA A 69 14.41 2.57 4.20
CA ALA A 69 13.64 2.43 2.97
C ALA A 69 13.68 3.72 2.11
N PHE A 70 13.60 4.87 2.75
CA PHE A 70 13.38 6.17 2.10
C PHE A 70 14.59 7.13 2.18
N ARG A 71 15.64 6.75 2.93
CA ARG A 71 16.90 7.51 3.07
C ARG A 71 16.66 8.96 3.48
N ALA A 72 17.17 9.93 2.72
CA ALA A 72 17.05 11.36 2.99
C ALA A 72 15.60 11.85 3.01
N GLN A 73 14.67 11.12 2.38
CA GLN A 73 13.25 11.50 2.30
C GLN A 73 12.41 10.89 3.43
N ALA A 74 13.04 10.23 4.41
CA ALA A 74 12.31 9.58 5.50
C ALA A 74 11.51 10.55 6.36
N ALA A 75 12.01 11.77 6.60
CA ALA A 75 11.30 12.78 7.38
C ALA A 75 10.04 13.27 6.65
N GLU A 76 10.18 13.58 5.36
CA GLU A 76 9.06 13.98 4.49
C GLU A 76 7.98 12.88 4.41
N ILE A 77 8.39 11.61 4.27
CA ILE A 77 7.44 10.49 4.24
C ILE A 77 6.78 10.24 5.59
N ALA A 78 7.51 10.40 6.70
CA ALA A 78 6.93 10.29 8.03
C ALA A 78 5.78 11.28 8.23
N GLU A 79 5.98 12.52 7.80
CA GLU A 79 4.97 13.58 7.88
C GLU A 79 3.77 13.28 6.96
N GLN A 80 4.02 12.87 5.72
CA GLN A 80 2.94 12.48 4.80
C GLN A 80 2.08 11.35 5.38
N LEU A 81 2.69 10.31 5.94
CA LEU A 81 1.97 9.18 6.54
C LEU A 81 1.13 9.62 7.75
N GLN A 82 1.65 10.52 8.58
CA GLN A 82 0.90 11.07 9.73
C GLN A 82 -0.29 11.92 9.28
N ASN A 83 -0.13 12.70 8.22
CA ASN A 83 -1.21 13.52 7.67
C ASN A 83 -2.30 12.67 7.03
N HIS A 84 -1.93 11.57 6.35
CA HIS A 84 -2.89 10.59 5.81
C HIS A 84 -3.78 9.95 6.90
N GLN A 85 -3.31 9.80 8.15
CA GLN A 85 -4.14 9.28 9.24
C GLN A 85 -5.23 10.28 9.69
N LYS A 86 -4.99 11.58 9.55
CA LYS A 86 -5.90 12.62 10.03
C LYS A 86 -7.14 12.77 9.14
N ASP A 87 -7.04 12.34 7.88
CA ASP A 87 -8.14 12.33 6.92
C ASP A 87 -8.52 10.88 6.53
N PRO A 88 -9.28 10.15 7.37
CA PRO A 88 -9.70 8.78 7.05
C PRO A 88 -10.63 8.66 5.82
N ASN A 89 -11.08 9.80 5.26
CA ASN A 89 -12.06 9.87 4.16
C ASN A 89 -11.43 9.86 2.75
N GLN A 90 -10.10 9.89 2.60
CA GLN A 90 -9.46 9.89 1.27
C GLN A 90 -8.98 8.48 0.89
N ASN A 91 -9.93 7.68 0.41
CA ASN A 91 -9.74 6.54 -0.49
C ASN A 91 -8.78 5.43 -0.05
N HIS A 92 -9.32 4.53 0.78
CA HIS A 92 -8.95 3.11 0.82
C HIS A 92 -9.42 2.36 -0.44
N SER A 93 -9.24 2.92 -1.63
CA SER A 93 -9.39 2.15 -2.86
C SER A 93 -8.09 1.41 -3.05
N ALA A 94 -8.04 0.16 -2.61
CA ALA A 94 -7.02 -0.76 -3.06
C ALA A 94 -7.19 -0.98 -4.57
N PRO A 95 -6.31 -0.51 -5.48
CA PRO A 95 -6.24 -1.16 -6.76
C PRO A 95 -5.19 -2.26 -6.63
N ASP A 96 -5.69 -3.47 -6.84
CA ASP A 96 -5.29 -4.28 -7.98
C ASP A 96 -5.17 -5.74 -7.53
N ALA A 97 -6.36 -6.32 -7.37
CA ALA A 97 -6.64 -7.61 -7.97
C ALA A 97 -6.16 -7.53 -9.42
N ARG A 98 -5.19 -8.38 -9.76
CA ARG A 98 -4.69 -8.56 -11.12
C ARG A 98 -5.91 -8.67 -12.04
N VAL A 99 -6.08 -7.72 -12.96
CA VAL A 99 -6.80 -7.98 -14.20
C VAL A 99 -5.97 -9.03 -14.91
N SER A 100 -6.43 -10.28 -14.90
CA SER A 100 -5.91 -11.28 -15.83
C SER A 100 -6.10 -10.73 -17.24
N PRO A 101 -5.06 -10.71 -18.09
CA PRO A 101 -5.31 -10.62 -19.51
C PRO A 101 -5.94 -11.95 -19.92
N GLU A 102 -7.28 -12.00 -20.03
CA GLU A 102 -7.89 -13.01 -20.90
C GLU A 102 -7.48 -12.65 -22.33
N VAL A 103 -6.37 -13.24 -22.76
CA VAL A 103 -5.97 -13.26 -24.15
C VAL A 103 -6.98 -14.16 -24.86
N SER A 104 -8.02 -13.55 -25.41
CA SER A 104 -8.83 -14.16 -26.45
C SER A 104 -8.04 -14.05 -27.75
N HIS A 105 -7.34 -15.11 -28.15
CA HIS A 105 -6.85 -15.28 -29.52
C HIS A 105 -6.97 -16.75 -29.91
N VAL A 106 -7.82 -16.93 -30.94
CA VAL A 106 -8.10 -18.08 -31.82
C VAL A 106 -8.86 -19.27 -31.25
#